data_AF-A0A959Y143-F1
#
_entry.id   AF-A0A959Y143-F1
#
_cell.length_a   1.000
_cell.length_b   1.000
_cell.length_c   1.000
_cell.angle_alpha   90.00
_cell.angle_beta   90.00
_cell.angle_gamma   90.00
#
_symmetry.space_group_name_H-M   'P 1'
#
loop_
_entity.id
_entity.type
_entity.pdbx_description
1 polymer ?
#
loop_
_entity_poly.entity_id
_entity_poly.type
_entity_poly.pdbx_seq_one_letter_code
_entity_poly.pdbx_strand_id
1 'polypeptide(L)'
;FNLIKEKGDAFKLTTEGNSVTKVNILSSARPAAPQVEYVIPTFEWSRATTGKKTVTGRISGLRVYLKRPWYSSGEGEQLAVVIYMKAITDNLPGSDKTVYTTWGTDPTKLSGALPNGITPSHTDFVNLKNENKDYPISTVEHSTAKVAVATYDVKYDEERQLYYADIMFNIGTAYYPFIRLALAAYQRHSVRKNNTDCCLSPIVQPDYIQIPAPRTSSIEFGNSKNIVTVAIAGTIAKLAQVPEYRSKVKFIIESLDIPTSEETHITLNSKPVDSYEYILKPGDFNNYLFLHSHQFQLPAAWASKAYRIKVLEYEMITYDPLKPNPNPGGVNFASMPMKERLVFADVYEVNK
;
A
#
# COMPACT_ATOMS: atom_id res chain seq x y z
N PHE A 1 -15.31 -26.89 -57.94
CA PHE A 1 -14.75 -26.23 -56.75
C PHE A 1 -13.30 -26.65 -56.45
N ASN A 2 -12.43 -26.82 -57.46
CA ASN A 2 -11.01 -27.15 -57.25
C ASN A 2 -10.04 -25.97 -57.45
N LEU A 3 -10.51 -24.80 -57.89
CA LEU A 3 -9.64 -23.64 -58.14
C LEU A 3 -9.20 -22.86 -56.89
N ILE A 4 -9.82 -23.09 -55.73
CA ILE A 4 -9.52 -22.34 -54.50
C ILE A 4 -8.39 -23.02 -53.70
N LYS A 5 -8.22 -24.34 -53.83
CA LYS A 5 -7.13 -25.09 -53.15
C LYS A 5 -5.77 -24.92 -53.82
N GLU A 6 -5.72 -24.72 -55.14
CA GLU A 6 -4.45 -24.57 -55.89
C GLU A 6 -3.92 -23.13 -55.91
N LYS A 7 -4.70 -22.14 -55.48
CA LYS A 7 -4.30 -20.71 -55.50
C LYS A 7 -4.22 -20.05 -54.12
N GLY A 8 -4.34 -20.82 -53.04
CA GLY A 8 -4.18 -20.32 -51.66
C GLY A 8 -2.79 -19.71 -51.41
N ASP A 9 -1.75 -20.25 -52.05
CA ASP A 9 -0.37 -19.75 -51.92
C ASP A 9 -0.07 -18.52 -52.79
N ALA A 10 -0.92 -18.23 -53.79
CA ALA A 10 -0.70 -17.13 -54.74
C ALA A 10 -1.31 -15.79 -54.30
N PHE A 11 -2.07 -15.76 -53.20
CA PHE A 11 -2.66 -14.55 -52.63
C PHE A 11 -2.28 -14.39 -51.15
N LYS A 12 -0.99 -14.13 -50.88
CA LYS A 12 -0.59 -13.47 -49.63
C LYS A 12 -1.14 -12.04 -49.66
N LEU A 13 -2.35 -11.84 -49.14
CA LEU A 13 -2.96 -10.51 -48.91
C LEU A 13 -2.28 -9.73 -47.77
N THR A 14 -1.21 -10.28 -47.19
CA THR A 14 -0.43 -9.66 -46.12
C THR A 14 0.99 -9.39 -46.59
N THR A 15 1.35 -8.11 -46.70
CA THR A 15 2.73 -7.65 -46.82
C THR A 15 3.31 -7.52 -45.42
N GLU A 16 4.36 -8.27 -45.10
CA GLU A 16 5.17 -7.98 -43.91
C GLU A 16 5.95 -6.69 -44.18
N GLY A 17 5.62 -5.61 -43.46
CA GLY A 17 6.39 -4.37 -43.50
C GLY A 17 7.79 -4.59 -42.93
N ASN A 18 8.77 -3.83 -43.40
CA ASN A 18 10.11 -3.84 -42.81
C ASN A 18 10.04 -3.65 -41.30
N SER A 19 10.86 -4.40 -40.55
CA SER A 19 10.96 -4.30 -39.10
C SER A 19 11.02 -2.83 -38.66
N VAL A 20 10.03 -2.39 -37.89
CA VAL A 20 9.94 -1.01 -37.41
C VAL A 20 11.03 -0.79 -36.36
N THR A 21 12.09 -0.08 -36.73
CA THR A 21 13.09 0.36 -35.75
C THR A 21 12.48 1.44 -34.88
N LYS A 22 12.31 1.17 -33.58
CA LYS A 22 11.94 2.21 -32.61
C LYS A 22 13.11 3.17 -32.42
N VAL A 23 12.87 4.45 -32.66
CA VAL A 23 13.84 5.53 -32.42
C VAL A 23 13.26 6.46 -31.37
N ASN A 24 13.99 6.67 -30.28
CA ASN A 24 13.60 7.63 -29.25
C ASN A 24 14.02 9.04 -29.69
N ILE A 25 13.05 9.95 -29.82
CA ILE A 25 13.30 11.37 -30.01
C ILE A 25 13.43 11.98 -28.62
N LEU A 26 14.63 12.44 -28.27
CA LEU A 26 14.89 12.96 -26.93
C LEU A 26 14.18 14.30 -26.70
N SER A 27 13.52 14.45 -25.55
CA SER A 27 13.02 15.76 -25.11
C SER A 27 14.19 16.72 -24.87
N SER A 28 14.08 17.95 -25.39
CA SER A 28 15.03 19.04 -25.15
C SER A 28 14.55 20.04 -24.10
N ALA A 29 13.33 19.86 -23.58
CA ALA A 29 12.73 20.71 -22.56
C ALA A 29 12.36 19.89 -21.33
N ARG A 30 12.38 20.53 -20.16
CA ARG A 30 11.93 19.90 -18.92
C ARG A 30 10.42 19.64 -18.97
N PRO A 31 9.94 18.53 -18.41
CA PRO A 31 8.51 18.33 -18.20
C PRO A 31 7.92 19.46 -17.34
N ALA A 32 6.63 19.72 -17.52
CA ALA A 32 5.85 20.60 -16.65
C ALA A 32 5.74 20.00 -15.24
N ALA A 33 5.63 20.86 -14.22
CA ALA A 33 5.47 20.40 -12.85
C ALA A 33 4.16 19.59 -12.70
N PRO A 34 4.18 18.45 -11.97
CA PRO A 34 3.00 17.63 -11.78
C PRO A 34 1.95 18.38 -10.97
N GLN A 35 0.71 18.41 -11.45
CA GLN A 35 -0.41 18.98 -10.72
C GLN A 35 -1.08 17.90 -9.86
N VAL A 36 -0.63 17.76 -8.60
CA VAL A 36 -1.19 16.79 -7.66
C VAL A 36 -2.59 17.24 -7.21
N GLU A 37 -3.59 16.39 -7.43
CA GLU A 37 -4.97 16.64 -7.02
C GLU A 37 -5.19 16.22 -5.56
N TYR A 38 -4.85 14.96 -5.24
CA TYR A 38 -4.81 14.45 -3.87
C TYR A 38 -4.01 13.15 -3.80
N VAL A 39 -3.63 12.75 -2.58
CA VAL A 39 -2.97 11.48 -2.29
C VAL A 39 -3.85 10.68 -1.33
N ILE A 40 -4.05 9.38 -1.60
CA ILE A 40 -4.80 8.48 -0.73
C ILE A 40 -4.02 7.20 -0.44
N PRO A 41 -4.26 6.53 0.70
CA PRO A 41 -3.73 5.19 0.93
C PRO A 41 -4.31 4.18 -0.08
N THR A 42 -3.48 3.23 -0.48
CA THR A 42 -3.87 2.09 -1.32
C THR A 42 -3.28 0.79 -0.77
N PHE A 43 -3.85 -0.33 -1.18
CA PHE A 43 -3.49 -1.65 -0.69
C PHE A 43 -3.31 -2.62 -1.83
N GLU A 44 -2.20 -3.36 -1.79
CA GLU A 44 -1.99 -4.51 -2.67
C GLU A 44 -2.17 -5.80 -1.86
N TRP A 45 -3.06 -6.67 -2.34
CA TRP A 45 -3.38 -7.93 -1.70
C TRP A 45 -2.73 -9.07 -2.47
N SER A 46 -2.05 -9.95 -1.75
CA SER A 46 -1.52 -11.22 -2.28
C SER A 46 -2.11 -12.36 -1.47
N ARG A 47 -2.59 -13.41 -2.15
CA ARG A 47 -3.14 -14.60 -1.50
C ARG A 47 -2.52 -15.84 -2.09
N ALA A 48 -2.03 -16.72 -1.22
CA ALA A 48 -1.41 -17.98 -1.61
C ALA A 48 -1.96 -19.13 -0.76
N THR A 49 -2.28 -20.26 -1.40
CA THR A 49 -2.74 -21.48 -0.72
C THR A 49 -1.73 -22.59 -0.95
N THR A 50 -1.21 -23.15 0.15
CA THR A 50 -0.29 -24.28 0.14
C THR A 50 -0.84 -25.38 1.05
N GLY A 51 -1.26 -26.49 0.44
CA GLY A 51 -1.89 -27.60 1.16
C GLY A 51 -3.14 -27.14 1.92
N LYS A 52 -3.09 -27.19 3.25
CA LYS A 52 -4.21 -26.83 4.13
C LYS A 52 -4.20 -25.37 4.60
N LYS A 53 -3.20 -24.58 4.20
CA LYS A 53 -2.99 -23.23 4.68
C LYS A 53 -3.19 -22.22 3.55
N THR A 54 -4.00 -21.19 3.80
CA THR A 54 -4.09 -20.01 2.94
C THR A 54 -3.56 -18.81 3.71
N VAL A 55 -2.64 -18.08 3.11
CA VAL A 55 -2.04 -16.86 3.66
C VAL A 55 -2.40 -15.70 2.76
N THR A 56 -2.82 -14.59 3.35
CA THR A 56 -3.09 -13.34 2.65
C THR A 56 -2.20 -12.24 3.22
N GLY A 57 -1.42 -11.58 2.37
CA GLY A 57 -0.63 -10.40 2.71
C GLY A 57 -1.23 -9.13 2.11
N ARG A 58 -1.42 -8.10 2.93
CA ARG A 58 -1.77 -6.74 2.54
C ARG A 58 -0.55 -5.85 2.69
N ILE A 59 -0.01 -5.42 1.55
CA ILE A 59 1.04 -4.41 1.47
C ILE A 59 0.35 -3.05 1.32
N SER A 60 0.90 -2.02 1.96
CA SER A 60 0.35 -0.67 1.93
C SER A 60 1.18 0.22 1.01
N GLY A 61 0.50 1.17 0.38
CA GLY A 61 1.15 2.25 -0.33
C GLY A 61 0.27 3.48 -0.43
N LEU A 62 0.62 4.36 -1.36
CA LEU A 62 -0.11 5.57 -1.66
C LEU A 62 -0.44 5.63 -3.16
N ARG A 63 -1.66 6.04 -3.48
CA ARG A 63 -2.04 6.45 -4.83
C ARG A 63 -2.00 7.97 -4.90
N VAL A 64 -1.21 8.49 -5.82
CA VAL A 64 -1.15 9.92 -6.14
C VAL A 64 -2.04 10.16 -7.35
N TYR A 65 -3.07 11.00 -7.21
CA TYR A 65 -3.87 11.47 -8.34
C TYR A 65 -3.34 12.80 -8.87
N LEU A 66 -3.36 12.92 -10.19
CA LEU A 66 -2.75 14.00 -10.96
C LEU A 66 -3.79 14.58 -11.94
N LYS A 67 -3.85 15.91 -12.05
CA LYS A 67 -4.71 16.59 -13.01
C LYS A 67 -4.25 16.33 -14.44
N ARG A 68 -5.17 16.51 -15.38
CA ARG A 68 -4.88 16.58 -16.81
C ARG A 68 -4.44 18.00 -17.19
N PRO A 69 -3.62 18.18 -18.23
CA PRO A 69 -2.88 17.15 -19.00
C PRO A 69 -1.62 16.66 -18.26
N TRP A 70 -1.09 15.48 -18.65
CA TRP A 70 0.13 14.89 -18.06
C TRP A 70 1.35 15.01 -18.97
N TYR A 71 1.36 14.30 -20.11
CA TYR A 71 2.52 14.11 -21.01
C TYR A 71 3.01 15.40 -21.70
N SER A 72 3.66 16.28 -20.93
CA SER A 72 4.16 17.58 -21.37
C SER A 72 5.48 17.47 -22.16
N SER A 73 6.27 16.45 -21.88
CA SER A 73 7.57 16.15 -22.51
C SER A 73 7.49 15.00 -23.53
N GLY A 74 6.30 14.42 -23.72
CA GLY A 74 6.04 13.32 -24.65
C GLY A 74 5.72 11.99 -23.98
N GLU A 75 5.68 10.94 -24.80
CA GLU A 75 5.38 9.57 -24.39
C GLU A 75 6.43 9.05 -23.37
N GLY A 76 5.99 8.18 -22.46
CA GLY A 76 6.86 7.62 -21.43
C GLY A 76 7.18 8.56 -20.26
N GLU A 77 6.48 9.69 -20.09
CA GLU A 77 6.61 10.55 -18.91
C GLU A 77 6.11 9.82 -17.64
N GLN A 78 6.98 9.72 -16.63
CA GLN A 78 6.76 8.99 -15.38
C GLN A 78 6.65 9.97 -14.20
N LEU A 79 6.00 9.54 -13.12
CA LEU A 79 6.04 10.26 -11.84
C LEU A 79 7.33 9.85 -11.10
N ALA A 80 8.17 10.83 -10.77
CA ALA A 80 9.36 10.64 -9.95
C ALA A 80 9.11 11.02 -8.50
N VAL A 81 9.45 10.12 -7.59
CA VAL A 81 9.66 10.39 -6.17
C VAL A 81 11.13 10.76 -5.98
N VAL A 82 11.39 11.97 -5.49
CA VAL A 82 12.75 12.46 -5.28
C VAL A 82 13.30 11.89 -3.97
N ILE A 83 14.49 11.28 -4.05
CA ILE A 83 15.13 10.53 -2.99
C ILE A 83 16.44 11.22 -2.59
N TYR A 84 16.67 11.29 -1.28
CA TYR A 84 17.94 11.73 -0.73
C TYR A 84 18.99 10.61 -0.90
N MET A 85 20.12 10.95 -1.51
CA MET A 85 21.26 10.04 -1.60
C MET A 85 22.51 10.80 -1.17
N LYS A 86 23.05 10.46 0.00
CA LYS A 86 24.16 11.19 0.65
C LYS A 86 25.30 11.59 -0.31
N ALA A 87 25.78 10.63 -1.12
CA ALA A 87 26.88 10.84 -2.07
C ALA A 87 26.60 11.90 -3.17
N ILE A 88 25.33 12.26 -3.38
CA ILE A 88 24.86 13.16 -4.43
C ILE A 88 24.29 14.44 -3.80
N THR A 89 23.43 14.27 -2.81
CA THR A 89 22.56 15.29 -2.23
C THR A 89 23.24 16.14 -1.16
N ASP A 90 24.35 15.70 -0.56
CA ASP A 90 25.11 16.50 0.42
C ASP A 90 25.77 17.75 -0.20
N ASN A 91 25.83 17.84 -1.53
CA ASN A 91 26.24 19.06 -2.25
C ASN A 91 25.11 20.12 -2.34
N LEU A 92 23.93 19.84 -1.79
CA LEU A 92 22.87 20.84 -1.66
C LEU A 92 23.25 21.92 -0.63
N PRO A 93 22.89 23.19 -0.88
CA PRO A 93 22.95 24.22 0.16
C PRO A 93 22.17 23.75 1.39
N GLY A 94 22.78 23.88 2.57
CA GLY A 94 22.26 23.31 3.81
C GLY A 94 20.82 23.75 4.13
N SER A 95 20.05 22.79 4.65
CA SER A 95 18.71 22.88 5.26
C SER A 95 17.46 22.82 4.36
N ASP A 96 17.57 22.83 3.03
CA ASP A 96 16.37 22.78 2.20
C ASP A 96 15.79 21.36 2.05
N LYS A 97 15.02 20.94 3.05
CA LYS A 97 14.27 19.67 3.07
C LYS A 97 13.13 19.63 2.04
N THR A 98 12.93 20.65 1.21
CA THR A 98 11.85 20.70 0.22
C THR A 98 12.17 19.92 -1.06
N VAL A 99 13.44 19.57 -1.27
CA VAL A 99 13.91 18.97 -2.52
C VAL A 99 13.77 17.44 -2.55
N TYR A 100 13.52 16.78 -1.41
CA TYR A 100 13.46 15.31 -1.36
C TYR A 100 12.39 14.79 -0.40
N THR A 101 12.01 13.53 -0.63
CA THR A 101 11.02 12.82 0.17
C THR A 101 11.57 12.53 1.56
N THR A 102 10.75 12.76 2.58
CA THR A 102 11.08 12.48 3.98
C THR A 102 9.93 11.76 4.66
N TRP A 103 10.22 11.05 5.73
CA TRP A 103 9.19 10.43 6.56
C TRP A 103 9.53 10.52 8.05
N GLY A 104 8.52 10.37 8.89
CA GLY A 104 8.61 10.47 10.34
C GLY A 104 7.64 9.51 11.01
N THR A 105 8.01 9.01 12.19
CA THR A 105 7.10 8.20 13.01
C THR A 105 5.94 9.07 13.51
N ASP A 106 4.77 8.46 13.72
CA ASP A 106 3.64 9.14 14.35
C ASP A 106 4.03 9.57 15.79
N PRO A 107 4.03 10.87 16.13
CA PRO A 107 4.43 11.33 17.47
C PRO A 107 3.45 10.88 18.57
N THR A 108 2.23 10.50 18.21
CA THR A 108 1.23 9.99 19.16
C THR A 108 1.40 8.50 19.46
N LYS A 109 2.28 7.80 18.72
CA LYS A 109 2.48 6.36 18.83
C LYS A 109 3.96 6.03 18.99
N LEU A 110 4.29 5.24 20.02
CA LEU A 110 5.63 4.64 20.10
C LEU A 110 5.73 3.54 19.03
N SER A 111 6.54 3.79 18.01
CA SER A 111 6.66 2.96 16.82
C SER A 111 8.05 2.31 16.70
N GLY A 112 8.15 1.23 15.92
CA GLY A 112 9.42 0.74 15.43
C GLY A 112 10.17 1.80 14.62
N ALA A 113 11.48 1.62 14.49
CA ALA A 113 12.34 2.53 13.75
C ALA A 113 11.99 2.53 12.26
N LEU A 114 12.10 3.71 11.64
CA LEU A 114 11.99 3.85 10.20
C LEU A 114 13.20 3.21 9.52
N PRO A 115 13.01 2.45 8.43
CA PRO A 115 14.11 2.02 7.58
C PRO A 115 14.94 3.23 7.13
N ASN A 116 16.27 3.12 7.17
CA ASN A 116 17.18 4.17 6.68
C ASN A 116 16.99 5.58 7.29
N GLY A 117 16.38 5.69 8.48
CA GLY A 117 16.18 6.96 9.18
C GLY A 117 15.03 7.79 8.62
N ILE A 118 15.18 9.11 8.56
CA ILE A 118 14.10 10.04 8.16
C ILE A 118 14.02 10.29 6.64
N THR A 119 14.91 9.66 5.88
CA THR A 119 15.04 9.81 4.44
C THR A 119 14.93 8.43 3.79
N PRO A 120 13.79 8.07 3.17
CA PRO A 120 13.66 6.80 2.48
C PRO A 120 14.68 6.70 1.35
N SER A 121 15.21 5.49 1.14
CA SER A 121 16.10 5.12 0.04
C SER A 121 15.38 4.25 -1.00
N HIS A 122 16.05 3.91 -2.11
CA HIS A 122 15.46 3.04 -3.14
C HIS A 122 15.02 1.66 -2.64
N THR A 123 15.58 1.14 -1.52
CA THR A 123 15.18 -0.16 -0.96
C THR A 123 13.86 -0.13 -0.21
N ASP A 124 13.38 1.08 0.10
CA ASP A 124 12.19 1.32 0.90
C ASP A 124 10.93 1.39 0.04
N PHE A 125 11.08 1.22 -1.27
CA PHE A 125 10.01 1.14 -2.25
C PHE A 125 9.85 -0.30 -2.73
N VAL A 126 8.64 -0.85 -2.57
CA VAL A 126 8.36 -2.26 -2.90
C VAL A 126 8.40 -2.45 -4.41
N ASN A 127 9.00 -3.55 -4.86
CA ASN A 127 9.11 -3.94 -6.28
C ASN A 127 9.77 -2.88 -7.20
N LEU A 128 10.59 -1.97 -6.65
CA LEU A 128 11.30 -0.97 -7.43
C LEU A 128 12.45 -1.60 -8.24
N LYS A 129 12.24 -1.75 -9.54
CA LYS A 129 13.23 -2.32 -10.46
C LYS A 129 14.38 -1.36 -10.72
N ASN A 130 15.48 -1.89 -11.26
CA ASN A 130 16.64 -1.07 -11.61
C ASN A 130 16.33 -0.07 -12.72
N GLU A 131 15.48 -0.43 -13.70
CA GLU A 131 15.05 0.55 -14.69
C GLU A 131 14.26 1.72 -14.08
N ASN A 132 13.65 1.57 -12.89
CA ASN A 132 12.88 2.64 -12.26
C ASN A 132 13.74 3.59 -11.42
N LYS A 133 15.06 3.36 -11.34
CA LYS A 133 16.00 4.17 -10.56
C LYS A 133 16.83 5.01 -11.52
N ASP A 134 17.03 6.29 -11.20
CA ASP A 134 17.94 7.14 -11.96
C ASP A 134 18.59 8.19 -11.06
N TYR A 135 19.86 8.48 -11.36
CA TYR A 135 20.73 9.41 -10.66
C TYR A 135 22.07 9.53 -11.41
N PRO A 136 22.80 10.65 -11.31
CA PRO A 136 22.39 11.93 -10.71
C PRO A 136 21.52 12.75 -11.66
N ILE A 137 20.41 13.31 -11.18
CA ILE A 137 19.46 14.13 -11.97
C ILE A 137 19.50 15.60 -11.56
N SER A 138 19.59 16.53 -12.52
CA SER A 138 19.54 17.98 -12.29
C SER A 138 18.17 18.44 -11.80
N THR A 139 18.15 19.16 -10.68
CA THR A 139 16.94 19.82 -10.19
C THR A 139 16.75 21.20 -10.84
N VAL A 140 15.56 21.78 -10.72
CA VAL A 140 15.27 23.16 -11.18
C VAL A 140 15.56 24.15 -10.06
N GLU A 141 15.29 23.72 -8.84
CA GLU A 141 15.36 24.47 -7.58
C GLU A 141 16.79 24.93 -7.30
N HIS A 142 17.77 24.11 -7.68
CA HIS A 142 19.18 24.38 -7.47
C HIS A 142 20.00 23.92 -8.69
N SER A 143 20.56 24.88 -9.43
CA SER A 143 21.27 24.63 -10.69
C SER A 143 22.47 23.69 -10.58
N THR A 144 23.09 23.60 -9.40
CA THR A 144 24.24 22.73 -9.12
C THR A 144 23.85 21.42 -8.43
N ALA A 145 22.61 21.31 -7.96
CA ALA A 145 22.20 20.17 -7.18
C ALA A 145 21.81 18.99 -8.06
N LYS A 146 22.03 17.82 -7.48
CA LYS A 146 21.66 16.55 -8.09
C LYS A 146 20.87 15.72 -7.07
N VAL A 147 19.94 14.93 -7.60
CA VAL A 147 19.10 14.04 -6.80
C VAL A 147 19.07 12.64 -7.40
N ALA A 148 18.59 11.70 -6.60
CA ALA A 148 18.15 10.40 -7.07
C ALA A 148 16.63 10.38 -7.17
N VAL A 149 16.09 9.56 -8.07
CA VAL A 149 14.64 9.39 -8.23
C VAL A 149 14.24 7.91 -8.23
N ALA A 150 13.04 7.63 -7.72
CA ALA A 150 12.29 6.41 -8.00
C ALA A 150 11.11 6.77 -8.90
N THR A 151 10.98 6.09 -10.04
CA THR A 151 10.06 6.47 -11.11
C THR A 151 8.93 5.45 -11.25
N TYR A 152 7.72 5.95 -11.44
CA TYR A 152 6.49 5.18 -11.51
C TYR A 152 5.72 5.53 -12.76
N ASP A 153 5.23 4.50 -13.45
CA ASP A 153 4.39 4.70 -14.63
C ASP A 153 3.06 5.33 -14.22
N VAL A 154 2.66 6.34 -14.98
CA VAL A 154 1.40 7.03 -14.78
C VAL A 154 0.32 6.38 -15.62
N LYS A 155 -0.78 6.02 -14.96
CA LYS A 155 -1.95 5.38 -15.56
C LYS A 155 -3.11 6.36 -15.61
N TYR A 156 -4.05 6.12 -16.52
CA TYR A 156 -5.26 6.90 -16.63
C TYR A 156 -6.42 6.18 -15.94
N ASP A 157 -7.15 6.90 -15.10
CA ASP A 157 -8.39 6.45 -14.49
C ASP A 157 -9.55 7.02 -15.29
N GLU A 158 -10.23 6.18 -16.07
CA GLU A 158 -11.35 6.58 -16.93
C GLU A 158 -12.57 7.02 -16.13
N GLU A 159 -12.82 6.45 -14.95
CA GLU A 159 -13.97 6.82 -14.12
C GLU A 159 -13.76 8.22 -13.51
N ARG A 160 -12.56 8.48 -12.99
CA ARG A 160 -12.22 9.77 -12.36
C ARG A 160 -11.77 10.83 -13.35
N GLN A 161 -11.45 10.44 -14.59
CA GLN A 161 -10.86 11.32 -15.60
C GLN A 161 -9.56 11.98 -15.12
N LEU A 162 -8.78 11.28 -14.29
CA LEU A 162 -7.52 11.73 -13.70
C LEU A 162 -6.39 10.77 -14.08
N TYR A 163 -5.16 11.25 -13.97
CA TYR A 163 -4.00 10.38 -14.00
C TYR A 163 -3.64 9.92 -12.58
N TYR A 164 -3.00 8.76 -12.44
CA TYR A 164 -2.55 8.29 -11.14
C TYR A 164 -1.27 7.45 -11.21
N ALA A 165 -0.55 7.40 -10.11
CA ALA A 165 0.56 6.49 -9.89
C ALA A 165 0.45 5.87 -8.49
N ASP A 166 0.79 4.58 -8.41
CA ASP A 166 0.79 3.81 -7.17
C ASP A 166 2.22 3.64 -6.65
N ILE A 167 2.47 4.07 -5.42
CA ILE A 167 3.78 4.03 -4.76
C ILE A 167 3.66 3.11 -3.54
N MET A 168 4.27 1.93 -3.60
CA MET A 168 4.26 0.96 -2.50
C MET A 168 5.51 1.13 -1.62
N PHE A 169 5.33 1.06 -0.30
CA PHE A 169 6.40 1.34 0.66
C PHE A 169 6.70 0.13 1.54
N ASN A 170 7.99 -0.08 1.82
CA ASN A 170 8.45 -0.93 2.90
C ASN A 170 8.78 -0.04 4.10
N ILE A 171 7.87 -0.02 5.08
CA ILE A 171 8.01 0.79 6.30
C ILE A 171 8.69 0.02 7.45
N GLY A 172 9.20 -1.19 7.20
CA GLY A 172 9.81 -2.03 8.23
C GLY A 172 8.84 -2.32 9.37
N THR A 173 9.26 -2.04 10.61
CA THR A 173 8.44 -2.21 11.82
C THR A 173 7.73 -0.93 12.26
N ALA A 174 7.77 0.13 11.44
CA ALA A 174 7.08 1.37 11.75
C ALA A 174 5.56 1.20 11.73
N TYR A 175 4.86 2.00 12.53
CA TYR A 175 3.41 2.00 12.65
C TYR A 175 2.84 3.35 12.23
N TYR A 176 2.08 3.36 11.14
CA TYR A 176 1.45 4.56 10.58
C TYR A 176 2.38 5.78 10.46
N PRO A 177 3.60 5.63 9.90
CA PRO A 177 4.49 6.77 9.73
C PRO A 177 3.88 7.79 8.76
N PHE A 178 4.22 9.06 8.97
CA PHE A 178 3.90 10.15 8.05
C PHE A 178 4.98 10.24 6.98
N ILE A 179 4.58 10.38 5.73
CA ILE A 179 5.47 10.67 4.62
C ILE A 179 5.13 12.04 4.03
N ARG A 180 6.18 12.81 3.74
CA ARG A 180 6.13 14.04 2.95
C ARG A 180 6.83 13.73 1.63
N LEU A 181 6.05 13.55 0.58
CA LEU A 181 6.55 13.26 -0.76
C LEU A 181 7.16 14.51 -1.38
N ALA A 182 8.23 14.32 -2.15
CA ALA A 182 8.73 15.28 -3.13
C ALA A 182 8.56 14.65 -4.51
N LEU A 183 7.67 15.20 -5.32
CA LEU A 183 7.21 14.64 -6.58
C LEU A 183 7.60 15.52 -7.74
N ALA A 184 7.99 14.91 -8.86
CA ALA A 184 8.26 15.60 -10.11
C ALA A 184 7.80 14.74 -11.29
N ALA A 185 7.50 15.36 -12.43
CA ALA A 185 7.39 14.65 -13.69
C ALA A 185 8.80 14.37 -14.21
N TYR A 186 9.01 13.16 -14.73
CA TYR A 186 10.30 12.67 -15.18
C TYR A 186 10.22 12.05 -16.56
N GLN A 187 11.13 12.47 -17.43
CA GLN A 187 11.29 11.96 -18.78
C GLN A 187 12.68 11.36 -18.96
N ARG A 188 12.73 10.03 -19.03
CA ARG A 188 13.99 9.27 -19.19
C ARG A 188 14.72 9.64 -20.46
N HIS A 189 13.97 9.78 -21.54
CA HIS A 189 14.49 10.09 -22.87
C HIS A 189 14.58 11.60 -23.05
N SER A 190 15.41 12.24 -22.22
CA SER A 190 15.71 13.67 -22.31
C SER A 190 17.18 13.91 -22.64
N VAL A 191 17.47 15.05 -23.24
CA VAL A 191 18.85 15.46 -23.55
C VAL A 191 19.65 15.62 -22.24
N ARG A 192 20.82 14.97 -22.20
CA ARG A 192 21.84 15.12 -21.15
C ARG A 192 23.13 15.63 -21.78
N LYS A 193 23.63 16.78 -21.33
CA LYS A 193 24.84 17.41 -21.90
C LYS A 193 25.61 18.17 -20.82
N ASN A 194 26.94 18.14 -20.88
CA ASN A 194 27.82 18.93 -20.01
C ASN A 194 27.47 18.82 -18.51
N ASN A 195 27.23 17.59 -18.02
CA ASN A 195 26.83 17.31 -16.63
C ASN A 195 25.48 17.91 -16.19
N THR A 196 24.67 18.37 -17.14
CA THR A 196 23.31 18.87 -16.94
C THR A 196 22.30 18.04 -17.75
N ASP A 197 21.05 18.06 -17.32
CA ASP A 197 19.96 17.36 -17.99
C ASP A 197 18.65 18.16 -17.86
N CYS A 198 17.67 17.77 -18.67
CA CYS A 198 16.30 18.28 -18.62
C CYS A 198 15.29 17.18 -18.27
N CYS A 199 15.73 16.13 -17.56
CA CYS A 199 14.91 14.96 -17.28
C CYS A 199 13.79 15.22 -16.27
N LEU A 200 13.96 16.19 -15.37
CA LEU A 200 13.08 16.41 -14.22
C LEU A 200 12.36 17.76 -14.31
N SER A 201 11.06 17.78 -14.01
CA SER A 201 10.29 19.00 -13.79
C SER A 201 10.70 19.72 -12.50
N PRO A 202 10.15 20.93 -12.21
CA PRO A 202 10.12 21.44 -10.85
C PRO A 202 9.44 20.45 -9.90
N ILE A 203 9.91 20.43 -8.66
CA ILE A 203 9.47 19.55 -7.58
C ILE A 203 8.24 20.16 -6.90
N VAL A 204 7.24 19.32 -6.67
CA VAL A 204 5.99 19.65 -5.98
C VAL A 204 5.88 18.76 -4.74
N GLN A 205 5.45 19.35 -3.62
CA GLN A 205 5.23 18.61 -2.39
C GLN A 205 3.73 18.65 -2.03
N PRO A 206 3.03 17.52 -2.05
CA PRO A 206 1.69 17.43 -1.50
C PRO A 206 1.72 17.44 0.05
N ASP A 207 0.53 17.49 0.66
CA ASP A 207 0.38 17.35 2.10
C ASP A 207 0.92 16.02 2.62
N TYR A 208 1.37 16.03 3.88
CA TYR A 208 1.82 14.82 4.56
C TYR A 208 0.65 13.85 4.81
N ILE A 209 0.91 12.56 4.63
CA ILE A 209 -0.09 11.50 4.78
C ILE A 209 0.50 10.30 5.51
N GLN A 210 -0.34 9.56 6.24
CA GLN A 210 0.09 8.33 6.89
C GLN A 210 0.12 7.16 5.92
N ILE A 211 1.16 6.32 6.04
CA ILE A 211 1.24 5.04 5.34
C ILE A 211 0.67 3.96 6.26
N PRO A 212 -0.45 3.29 5.90
CA PRO A 212 -1.02 2.25 6.76
C PRO A 212 -0.06 1.10 7.02
N ALA A 213 -0.16 0.50 8.19
CA ALA A 213 0.67 -0.65 8.54
C ALA A 213 0.33 -1.91 7.72
N PRO A 214 1.32 -2.64 7.18
CA PRO A 214 1.09 -3.88 6.43
C PRO A 214 0.58 -4.99 7.36
N ARG A 215 -0.16 -5.93 6.79
CA ARG A 215 -0.82 -7.01 7.53
C ARG A 215 -0.73 -8.33 6.81
N THR A 216 -0.62 -9.40 7.57
CA THR A 216 -0.75 -10.76 7.07
C THR A 216 -1.82 -11.47 7.88
N SER A 217 -2.75 -12.14 7.22
CA SER A 217 -3.72 -13.04 7.84
C SER A 217 -3.53 -14.44 7.27
N SER A 218 -3.99 -15.46 7.98
CA SER A 218 -4.03 -16.81 7.43
C SER A 218 -5.15 -17.65 8.02
N ILE A 219 -5.58 -18.63 7.25
CA ILE A 219 -6.38 -19.75 7.74
C ILE A 219 -5.65 -21.06 7.48
N GLU A 220 -5.73 -21.99 8.41
CA GLU A 220 -5.10 -23.30 8.31
C GLU A 220 -6.07 -24.39 8.79
N PHE A 221 -6.38 -25.35 7.93
CA PHE A 221 -7.26 -26.47 8.28
C PHE A 221 -6.49 -27.57 8.99
N GLY A 222 -7.09 -28.14 10.03
CA GLY A 222 -6.56 -29.30 10.74
C GLY A 222 -6.68 -30.60 9.94
N ASN A 223 -6.61 -31.74 10.63
CA ASN A 223 -6.85 -33.04 9.99
C ASN A 223 -8.29 -33.17 9.48
N SER A 224 -9.25 -32.66 10.26
CA SER A 224 -10.63 -32.53 9.87
C SER A 224 -10.92 -31.08 9.45
N LYS A 225 -11.65 -30.88 8.35
CA LYS A 225 -11.95 -29.54 7.77
C LYS A 225 -12.85 -28.65 8.66
N ASN A 226 -13.43 -29.20 9.71
CA ASN A 226 -14.17 -28.44 10.73
C ASN A 226 -13.24 -27.85 11.81
N ILE A 227 -11.94 -28.15 11.78
CA ILE A 227 -10.93 -27.53 12.64
C ILE A 227 -10.19 -26.48 11.81
N VAL A 228 -10.30 -25.22 12.22
CA VAL A 228 -9.69 -24.09 11.51
C VAL A 228 -8.89 -23.25 12.48
N THR A 229 -7.61 -23.05 12.20
CA THR A 229 -6.78 -22.07 12.88
C THR A 229 -6.75 -20.80 12.06
N VAL A 230 -7.17 -19.69 12.67
CA VAL A 230 -7.14 -18.34 12.09
C VAL A 230 -6.02 -17.57 12.75
N ALA A 231 -5.23 -16.84 11.96
CA ALA A 231 -4.14 -16.01 12.48
C ALA A 231 -4.08 -14.64 11.79
N ILE A 232 -3.50 -13.68 12.50
CA ILE A 232 -3.18 -12.34 12.02
C ILE A 232 -1.81 -11.93 12.57
N ALA A 233 -1.02 -11.24 11.74
CA ALA A 233 0.27 -10.69 12.09
C ALA A 233 0.48 -9.33 11.42
N GLY A 234 1.31 -8.50 12.04
CA GLY A 234 1.66 -7.19 11.48
C GLY A 234 2.47 -6.33 12.43
N THR A 235 2.71 -5.09 12.01
CA THR A 235 3.34 -4.08 12.87
C THR A 235 2.32 -3.46 13.81
N ILE A 236 2.77 -3.10 15.00
CA ILE A 236 1.93 -2.49 16.03
C ILE A 236 2.72 -1.44 16.81
N ALA A 237 2.07 -0.34 17.16
CA ALA A 237 2.64 0.61 18.11
C ALA A 237 2.82 -0.05 19.48
N LYS A 238 3.95 0.21 20.15
CA LYS A 238 4.17 -0.25 21.51
C LYS A 238 3.07 0.32 22.40
N LEU A 239 2.38 -0.58 23.10
CA LEU A 239 1.57 -0.19 24.24
C LEU A 239 2.55 0.33 25.30
N ALA A 240 2.71 1.66 25.39
CA ALA A 240 3.19 2.21 26.64
C ALA A 240 2.25 1.71 27.75
N GLN A 241 2.68 1.64 29.01
CA GLN A 241 1.80 1.30 30.15
C GLN A 241 0.67 2.34 30.38
N VAL A 242 0.36 3.13 29.35
CA VAL A 242 -0.70 4.11 29.29
C VAL A 242 -2.02 3.37 29.00
N PRO A 243 -3.06 3.59 29.81
CA PRO A 243 -4.36 2.94 29.64
C PRO A 243 -5.13 3.37 28.38
N GLU A 244 -4.57 4.23 27.52
CA GLU A 244 -5.30 4.97 26.48
C GLU A 244 -5.29 4.32 25.08
N TYR A 245 -4.43 3.32 24.87
CA TYR A 245 -4.30 2.64 23.59
C TYR A 245 -4.27 1.13 23.77
N ARG A 246 -5.08 0.39 23.02
CA ARG A 246 -5.06 -1.08 22.95
C ARG A 246 -5.29 -1.52 21.51
N SER A 247 -4.88 -2.73 21.17
CA SER A 247 -5.28 -3.39 19.93
C SER A 247 -6.12 -4.62 20.26
N LYS A 248 -7.20 -4.81 19.50
CA LYS A 248 -8.13 -5.92 19.64
C LYS A 248 -8.20 -6.67 18.32
N VAL A 249 -8.06 -7.98 18.38
CA VAL A 249 -8.32 -8.87 17.26
C VAL A 249 -9.66 -9.56 17.45
N LYS A 250 -10.41 -9.70 16.35
CA LYS A 250 -11.71 -10.35 16.33
C LYS A 250 -11.80 -11.27 15.12
N PHE A 251 -12.09 -12.54 15.37
CA PHE A 251 -12.35 -13.53 14.32
C PHE A 251 -13.82 -13.94 14.39
N ILE A 252 -14.49 -14.00 13.25
CA ILE A 252 -15.93 -14.31 13.19
C ILE A 252 -16.15 -15.37 12.13
N ILE A 253 -16.91 -16.41 12.46
CA ILE A 253 -17.36 -17.44 11.53
C ILE A 253 -18.84 -17.23 11.27
N GLU A 254 -19.23 -17.07 10.01
CA GLU A 254 -20.61 -16.82 9.60
C GLU A 254 -21.06 -17.86 8.56
N SER A 255 -22.35 -18.23 8.58
CA SER A 255 -22.92 -19.07 7.52
C SER A 255 -22.95 -18.32 6.20
N LEU A 256 -22.70 -19.04 5.11
CA LEU A 256 -23.08 -18.61 3.77
C LEU A 256 -24.34 -19.39 3.37
N ASP A 257 -25.49 -18.72 3.43
CA ASP A 257 -26.77 -19.35 3.09
C ASP A 257 -26.98 -19.46 1.57
N ILE A 258 -26.33 -18.59 0.79
CA ILE A 258 -26.33 -18.61 -0.68
C ILE A 258 -24.86 -18.50 -1.15
N PRO A 259 -24.28 -19.56 -1.74
CA PRO A 259 -22.97 -19.50 -2.37
C PRO A 259 -23.02 -18.60 -3.62
N THR A 260 -21.96 -17.83 -3.85
CA THR A 260 -21.90 -16.78 -4.88
C THR A 260 -22.08 -17.30 -6.31
N SER A 261 -22.93 -16.63 -7.10
CA SER A 261 -22.75 -16.58 -8.55
C SER A 261 -21.83 -15.42 -8.95
N GLU A 262 -22.10 -14.16 -8.63
CA GLU A 262 -21.26 -13.02 -9.10
C GLU A 262 -21.33 -11.77 -8.17
N GLU A 263 -20.39 -11.62 -7.23
CA GLU A 263 -20.07 -10.36 -6.53
C GLU A 263 -21.05 -9.75 -5.49
N THR A 264 -22.23 -10.33 -5.22
CA THR A 264 -23.12 -9.82 -4.16
C THR A 264 -23.48 -10.89 -3.14
N HIS A 265 -23.43 -10.55 -1.84
CA HIS A 265 -23.82 -11.44 -0.75
C HIS A 265 -24.98 -10.86 0.05
N ILE A 266 -25.97 -11.71 0.36
CA ILE A 266 -26.99 -11.42 1.37
C ILE A 266 -26.78 -12.43 2.50
N THR A 267 -26.45 -11.94 3.69
CA THR A 267 -26.44 -12.76 4.91
C THR A 267 -27.77 -12.53 5.62
N LEU A 268 -28.65 -13.54 5.61
CA LEU A 268 -29.97 -13.46 6.24
C LEU A 268 -29.92 -13.80 7.74
N ASN A 269 -28.82 -14.40 8.23
CA ASN A 269 -28.61 -14.77 9.62
C ASN A 269 -27.59 -13.86 10.32
N SER A 270 -28.04 -13.12 11.33
CA SER A 270 -27.26 -12.10 12.05
C SER A 270 -26.41 -12.65 13.21
N LYS A 271 -26.49 -13.95 13.52
CA LYS A 271 -25.66 -14.56 14.58
C LYS A 271 -24.47 -15.31 13.97
N PRO A 272 -23.23 -14.97 14.38
CA PRO A 272 -22.07 -15.80 14.09
C PRO A 272 -22.28 -17.25 14.53
N VAL A 273 -21.73 -18.18 13.76
CA VAL A 273 -21.61 -19.60 14.12
C VAL A 273 -20.69 -19.74 15.33
N ASP A 274 -19.59 -19.02 15.30
CA ASP A 274 -18.63 -18.88 16.38
C ASP A 274 -17.90 -17.54 16.22
N SER A 275 -17.38 -16.99 17.32
CA SER A 275 -16.60 -15.76 17.29
C SER A 275 -15.59 -15.73 18.43
N TYR A 276 -14.44 -15.17 18.15
CA TYR A 276 -13.35 -15.00 19.10
C TYR A 276 -12.92 -13.54 19.14
N GLU A 277 -12.78 -12.99 20.34
CA GLU A 277 -12.27 -11.64 20.57
C GLU A 277 -11.13 -11.69 21.59
N TYR A 278 -10.06 -10.93 21.31
CA TYR A 278 -8.92 -10.85 22.21
C TYR A 278 -8.27 -9.47 22.15
N ILE A 279 -8.03 -8.90 23.33
CA ILE A 279 -7.27 -7.65 23.48
C ILE A 279 -5.80 -8.04 23.63
N LEU A 280 -4.98 -7.62 22.68
CA LEU A 280 -3.55 -7.90 22.68
C LEU A 280 -2.88 -7.25 23.91
N LYS A 281 -2.06 -8.05 24.59
CA LYS A 281 -1.31 -7.69 25.79
C LYS A 281 0.13 -7.37 25.44
N PRO A 282 0.87 -6.64 26.30
CA PRO A 282 2.28 -6.35 26.05
C PRO A 282 3.18 -7.57 25.77
N GLY A 283 2.85 -8.74 26.33
CA GLY A 283 3.57 -9.99 26.08
C GLY A 283 3.32 -10.63 24.71
N ASP A 284 2.29 -10.18 23.98
CA ASP A 284 1.97 -10.68 22.64
C ASP A 284 2.81 -9.99 21.55
N PHE A 285 3.70 -9.07 21.95
CA PHE A 285 4.52 -8.28 21.04
C PHE A 285 5.99 -8.63 21.14
N ASN A 286 6.65 -8.66 19.99
CA ASN A 286 8.09 -8.74 19.90
C ASN A 286 8.59 -7.71 18.89
N ASN A 287 9.40 -6.76 19.33
CA ASN A 287 10.00 -5.72 18.47
C ASN A 287 8.97 -5.01 17.54
N TYR A 288 7.87 -4.51 18.10
CA TYR A 288 6.78 -3.82 17.38
C TYR A 288 6.05 -4.70 16.35
N LEU A 289 6.19 -6.02 16.46
CA LEU A 289 5.44 -7.00 15.69
C LEU A 289 4.55 -7.82 16.62
N PHE A 290 3.44 -8.30 16.10
CA PHE A 290 2.58 -9.27 16.77
C PHE A 290 2.21 -10.41 15.82
N LEU A 291 1.93 -11.57 16.40
CA LEU A 291 1.29 -12.70 15.74
C LEU A 291 0.28 -13.27 16.73
N HIS A 292 -0.99 -13.24 16.36
CA HIS A 292 -2.07 -13.81 17.16
C HIS A 292 -2.81 -14.87 16.37
N SER A 293 -3.14 -15.98 17.01
CA SER A 293 -3.91 -17.05 16.39
C SER A 293 -4.93 -17.65 17.35
N HIS A 294 -5.98 -18.21 16.77
CA HIS A 294 -7.02 -18.93 17.50
C HIS A 294 -7.55 -20.09 16.65
N GLN A 295 -7.78 -21.23 17.29
CA GLN A 295 -8.34 -22.41 16.66
C GLN A 295 -9.81 -22.56 17.00
N PHE A 296 -10.63 -22.64 15.97
CA PHE A 296 -12.04 -22.97 16.06
C PHE A 296 -12.26 -24.47 15.84
N GLN A 297 -13.13 -25.05 16.67
CA GLN A 297 -13.61 -26.42 16.53
C GLN A 297 -15.09 -26.38 16.17
N LEU A 298 -15.40 -26.36 14.88
CA LEU A 298 -16.77 -26.30 14.40
C LEU A 298 -17.46 -27.68 14.51
N PRO A 299 -18.80 -27.73 14.55
CA PRO A 299 -19.54 -28.99 14.43
C PRO A 299 -19.19 -29.72 13.12
N ALA A 300 -19.22 -31.05 13.13
CA ALA A 300 -18.74 -31.87 12.01
C ALA A 300 -19.38 -31.54 10.65
N ALA A 301 -20.65 -31.10 10.63
CA ALA A 301 -21.35 -30.68 9.41
C ALA A 301 -20.69 -29.50 8.68
N TRP A 302 -19.91 -28.66 9.37
CA TRP A 302 -19.20 -27.53 8.79
C TRP A 302 -17.92 -27.93 8.04
N ALA A 303 -17.55 -29.22 8.06
CA ALA A 303 -16.48 -29.73 7.22
C ALA A 303 -16.78 -29.60 5.72
N SER A 304 -18.07 -29.63 5.34
CA SER A 304 -18.53 -29.53 3.94
C SER A 304 -19.48 -28.35 3.66
N LYS A 305 -20.10 -27.75 4.69
CA LYS A 305 -20.97 -26.58 4.51
C LYS A 305 -20.17 -25.34 4.12
N ALA A 306 -20.75 -24.47 3.29
CA ALA A 306 -20.17 -23.17 2.95
C ALA A 306 -20.24 -22.19 4.13
N TYR A 307 -19.15 -21.47 4.36
CA TYR A 307 -19.06 -20.45 5.41
C TYR A 307 -17.98 -19.42 5.11
N ARG A 308 -18.00 -18.31 5.85
CA ARG A 308 -16.97 -17.28 5.78
C ARG A 308 -16.32 -17.05 7.13
N ILE A 309 -15.04 -16.71 7.07
CA ILE A 309 -14.23 -16.31 8.21
C ILE A 309 -13.84 -14.85 8.00
N LYS A 310 -14.24 -13.98 8.92
CA LYS A 310 -13.78 -12.58 8.97
C LYS A 310 -12.64 -12.46 9.96
N VAL A 311 -11.54 -11.85 9.52
CA VAL A 311 -10.38 -11.53 10.35
C VAL A 311 -10.34 -10.01 10.50
N LEU A 312 -10.54 -9.52 11.73
CA LEU A 312 -10.68 -8.10 12.02
C LEU A 312 -9.66 -7.67 13.07
N GLU A 313 -9.10 -6.47 12.89
CA GLU A 313 -8.26 -5.80 13.86
C GLU A 313 -8.78 -4.39 14.12
N TYR A 314 -8.84 -4.04 15.39
CA TYR A 314 -9.26 -2.74 15.86
C TYR A 314 -8.18 -2.11 16.73
N GLU A 315 -7.92 -0.84 16.48
CA GLU A 315 -7.35 0.02 17.51
C GLU A 315 -8.46 0.47 18.44
N MET A 316 -8.21 0.40 19.74
CA MET A 316 -9.07 0.95 20.77
C MET A 316 -8.42 2.21 21.31
N ILE A 317 -9.10 3.33 21.13
CA ILE A 317 -8.62 4.67 21.50
C ILE A 317 -9.57 5.22 22.56
N THR A 318 -9.01 5.83 23.61
CA THR A 318 -9.83 6.54 24.61
C THR A 318 -10.64 7.66 23.97
N TYR A 319 -11.90 7.72 24.38
CA TYR A 319 -12.84 8.76 23.97
C TYR A 319 -12.49 10.10 24.64
N ASP A 320 -12.71 11.20 23.91
CA ASP A 320 -12.40 12.60 24.25
C ASP A 320 -12.50 12.94 25.77
N PRO A 321 -11.39 13.36 26.42
CA PRO A 321 -11.36 13.71 27.84
C PRO A 321 -12.18 14.97 28.19
N LEU A 322 -12.58 15.79 27.21
CA LEU A 322 -13.43 16.97 27.42
C LEU A 322 -14.92 16.65 27.41
N LYS A 323 -15.32 15.43 27.04
CA LYS A 323 -16.70 15.01 27.27
C LYS A 323 -16.87 14.63 28.73
N PRO A 324 -17.85 15.24 29.44
CA PRO A 324 -18.08 14.94 30.84
C PRO A 324 -18.27 13.43 30.98
N ASN A 325 -17.53 12.84 31.92
CA ASN A 325 -17.72 11.45 32.31
C ASN A 325 -19.23 11.25 32.53
N PRO A 326 -19.89 10.30 31.84
CA PRO A 326 -21.33 10.10 31.99
C PRO A 326 -21.75 9.76 33.43
N ASN A 327 -20.79 9.53 34.34
CA ASN A 327 -21.00 9.45 35.78
C ASN A 327 -20.43 10.69 36.52
N PRO A 328 -21.26 11.68 36.88
CA PRO A 328 -20.86 12.88 37.63
C PRO A 328 -20.64 12.62 39.14
N GLY A 329 -20.66 11.37 39.60
CA GLY A 329 -20.84 11.02 41.02
C GLY A 329 -19.60 10.67 41.84
N GLY A 330 -18.38 11.01 41.41
CA GLY A 330 -17.18 10.81 42.24
C GLY A 330 -16.81 9.35 42.57
N VAL A 331 -17.44 8.37 41.91
CA VAL A 331 -17.12 6.94 42.04
C VAL A 331 -16.04 6.57 41.02
N ASN A 332 -14.81 6.41 41.51
CA ASN A 332 -13.66 5.89 40.74
C ASN A 332 -13.81 4.40 40.46
N PHE A 333 -14.59 4.01 39.44
CA PHE A 333 -14.59 2.63 38.93
C PHE A 333 -14.97 2.55 37.44
N ALA A 334 -14.06 2.94 36.53
CA ALA A 334 -13.87 2.36 35.19
C ALA A 334 -12.86 3.18 34.37
N SER A 335 -12.03 2.51 33.56
CA SER A 335 -11.30 3.15 32.46
C SER A 335 -12.26 3.89 31.53
N MET A 336 -11.87 5.04 30.99
CA MET A 336 -12.67 5.76 29.98
C MET A 336 -13.12 4.82 28.86
N PRO A 337 -14.37 4.94 28.37
CA PRO A 337 -14.86 4.08 27.30
C PRO A 337 -13.95 4.24 26.07
N MET A 338 -13.49 3.11 25.53
CA MET A 338 -12.68 3.09 24.32
C MET A 338 -13.58 2.95 23.10
N LYS A 339 -13.24 3.67 22.02
CA LYS A 339 -13.89 3.50 20.71
C LYS A 339 -13.02 2.61 19.83
N GLU A 340 -13.69 1.72 19.08
CA GLU A 340 -13.05 0.85 18.10
C GLU A 340 -12.86 1.58 16.76
N ARG A 341 -11.62 1.58 16.28
CA ARG A 341 -11.22 2.02 14.94
C ARG A 341 -10.74 0.80 14.16
N LEU A 342 -11.44 0.42 13.10
CA LEU A 342 -11.01 -0.69 12.24
C LEU A 342 -9.70 -0.36 11.53
N VAL A 343 -8.71 -1.25 11.64
CA VAL A 343 -7.36 -1.11 11.06
C VAL A 343 -7.14 -2.11 9.93
N PHE A 344 -7.68 -3.32 10.11
CA PHE A 344 -7.57 -4.40 9.15
C PHE A 344 -8.83 -5.23 9.14
N ALA A 345 -9.23 -5.63 7.93
CA ALA A 345 -10.28 -6.59 7.70
C ALA A 345 -9.90 -7.48 6.52
N ASP A 346 -10.03 -8.78 6.68
CA ASP A 346 -9.90 -9.75 5.60
C ASP A 346 -10.98 -10.82 5.72
N VAL A 347 -11.33 -11.42 4.59
CA VAL A 347 -12.39 -12.41 4.47
C VAL A 347 -11.86 -13.62 3.73
N TYR A 348 -12.05 -14.77 4.35
CA TYR A 348 -11.91 -16.07 3.71
C TYR A 348 -13.29 -16.69 3.55
N GLU A 349 -13.53 -17.28 2.39
CA GLU A 349 -14.73 -18.06 2.16
C GLU A 349 -14.32 -19.49 1.87
N VAL A 350 -15.02 -20.42 2.51
CA VAL A 350 -14.65 -21.83 2.61
C VAL A 350 -15.78 -22.68 2.05
N ASN A 351 -15.41 -23.74 1.32
CA ASN A 351 -16.35 -24.65 0.65
C ASN A 351 -17.31 -23.91 -0.30
N LYS A 352 -16.79 -22.94 -1.05
CA LYS A 352 -17.51 -22.29 -2.16
C LYS A 352 -17.80 -23.28 -3.29
#